data_AF-A0A326TZX9-F1
#
_entry.id   AF-A0A326TZX9-F1
#
_cell.length_a   1.000
_cell.length_b   1.000
_cell.length_c   1.000
_cell.angle_alpha   90.00
_cell.angle_beta   90.00
_cell.angle_gamma   90.00
#
_symmetry.space_group_name_H-M   'P 1'
#
loop_
_entity.id
_entity.type
_entity.pdbx_description
1 polymer ?
#
loop_
_entity_poly.entity_id
_entity_poly.type
_entity_poly.pdbx_seq_one_letter_code
_entity_poly.pdbx_strand_id
1 'polypeptide(L)' 'MEPEKPEPMLTVEDLCDILRLNKKAVQKMLRQGTITAHKINNKEWRVSRAALQDYLDRTSNKPGSKQ' A
#
# COMPACT_ATOMS: atom_id res chain seq x y z
N MET A 1 3.05 20.64 -21.50
CA MET A 1 3.58 20.45 -20.12
C MET A 1 2.79 19.30 -19.53
N GLU A 2 3.49 18.26 -19.06
CA GLU A 2 2.91 17.00 -18.61
C GLU A 2 1.76 17.21 -17.61
N PRO A 3 0.65 16.47 -17.74
CA PRO A 3 -0.53 16.68 -16.93
C PRO A 3 -0.21 16.38 -15.46
N GLU A 4 -0.72 17.26 -14.60
CA GLU A 4 -0.79 17.14 -13.15
C GLU A 4 -1.17 15.71 -12.78
N LYS A 5 -0.20 14.94 -12.26
CA LYS A 5 -0.46 13.62 -11.71
C LYS A 5 -1.39 13.85 -10.51
N PRO A 6 -2.67 13.45 -10.55
CA PRO A 6 -3.46 13.47 -9.33
C PRO A 6 -2.69 12.59 -8.34
N GLU A 7 -2.36 13.13 -7.16
CA GLU A 7 -1.73 12.41 -6.06
C GLU A 7 -2.29 10.98 -6.02
N PRO A 8 -1.52 9.95 -6.47
CA PRO A 8 -2.12 8.67 -6.77
C PRO A 8 -2.40 7.98 -5.44
N MET A 9 -3.65 8.10 -5.00
CA MET A 9 -4.15 7.26 -3.94
C MET A 9 -4.27 5.86 -4.51
N LEU A 10 -3.40 4.99 -4.03
CA LEU A 10 -3.30 3.60 -4.42
C LEU A 10 -4.52 2.85 -3.89
N THR A 11 -5.14 2.08 -4.76
CA THR A 11 -6.23 1.18 -4.39
C THR A 11 -5.66 -0.17 -3.95
N VAL A 12 -6.53 -1.05 -3.47
CA VAL A 12 -6.16 -2.46 -3.19
C VAL A 12 -5.55 -3.12 -4.42
N GLU A 13 -5.97 -2.75 -5.63
CA GLU A 13 -5.47 -3.35 -6.88
C GLU A 13 -4.07 -2.85 -7.22
N ASP A 14 -3.82 -1.58 -7.00
CA ASP A 14 -2.50 -0.99 -7.19
C ASP A 14 -1.48 -1.56 -6.20
N LEU A 15 -1.89 -1.72 -4.93
CA LEU A 15 -1.11 -2.43 -3.92
C LEU A 15 -0.86 -3.90 -4.28
N CYS A 16 -1.84 -4.56 -4.88
CA CYS A 16 -1.73 -5.94 -5.35
C CYS A 16 -0.64 -6.06 -6.42
N ASP A 17 -0.55 -5.09 -7.33
CA ASP A 17 0.44 -5.05 -8.39
C ASP A 17 1.84 -4.69 -7.86
N ILE A 18 1.94 -3.62 -7.05
CA ILE A 18 3.22 -3.16 -6.49
C ILE A 18 3.83 -4.19 -5.54
N LEU A 19 3.04 -4.70 -4.60
CA LEU A 19 3.51 -5.68 -3.63
C LEU A 19 3.56 -7.09 -4.24
N ARG A 20 3.01 -7.29 -5.44
CA ARG A 20 2.81 -8.60 -6.07
C ARG A 20 2.13 -9.61 -5.14
N LEU A 21 1.19 -9.12 -4.34
CA LEU A 21 0.44 -9.89 -3.34
C LEU A 21 -1.01 -9.99 -3.74
N ASN A 22 -1.67 -11.09 -3.41
CA ASN A 22 -3.08 -11.26 -3.73
C ASN A 22 -3.99 -10.30 -2.93
N LYS A 23 -5.19 -9.99 -3.47
CA LYS A 23 -6.19 -9.13 -2.82
C LYS A 23 -6.48 -9.53 -1.37
N LYS A 24 -6.47 -10.83 -1.05
CA LYS A 24 -6.66 -11.34 0.33
C LYS A 24 -5.52 -10.92 1.26
N ALA A 25 -4.26 -11.06 0.84
CA ALA A 25 -3.10 -10.64 1.64
C ALA A 25 -3.09 -9.12 1.82
N VAL A 26 -3.36 -8.36 0.76
CA VAL A 26 -3.46 -6.89 0.85
C VAL A 26 -4.58 -6.49 1.81
N GLN A 27 -5.79 -7.02 1.67
CA GLN A 27 -6.89 -6.76 2.62
C GLN A 27 -6.54 -7.14 4.06
N LYS A 28 -5.81 -8.23 4.26
CA LYS A 28 -5.34 -8.64 5.60
C LYS A 28 -4.37 -7.60 6.16
N MET A 29 -3.39 -7.13 5.40
CA MET A 29 -2.45 -6.10 5.82
C MET A 29 -3.13 -4.77 6.14
N LEU A 30 -4.11 -4.37 5.32
CA LEU A 30 -4.90 -3.16 5.54
C LEU A 30 -5.75 -3.29 6.83
N ARG A 31 -6.37 -4.45 7.05
CA ARG A 31 -7.11 -4.75 8.29
C ARG A 31 -6.22 -4.81 9.53
N GLN A 32 -4.99 -5.31 9.38
CA GLN A 32 -4.02 -5.37 10.46
C GLN A 32 -3.39 -4.00 10.76
N GLY A 33 -3.64 -2.97 9.94
CA GLY A 33 -3.01 -1.66 10.08
C GLY A 33 -1.51 -1.67 9.78
N THR A 34 -1.04 -2.66 9.01
CA THR A 34 0.37 -2.78 8.64
C THR A 34 0.77 -1.68 7.65
N ILE A 35 -0.14 -1.32 6.75
CA ILE A 35 0.00 -0.18 5.84
C ILE A 35 -1.07 0.84 6.23
N THR A 36 -0.66 2.10 6.43
CA THR A 36 -1.59 3.19 6.73
C THR A 36 -2.54 3.39 5.55
N ALA A 37 -3.80 3.01 5.75
CA ALA A 37 -4.81 3.01 4.73
C ALA A 37 -6.10 3.65 5.24
N HIS A 38 -6.72 4.45 4.38
CA HIS A 38 -7.96 5.13 4.66
C HIS A 38 -9.10 4.36 4.01
N LYS A 39 -10.07 3.96 4.82
CA LYS A 39 -11.30 3.33 4.32
C LYS A 39 -12.26 4.43 3.89
N ILE A 40 -12.47 4.58 2.59
CA ILE A 40 -13.41 5.54 2.01
C ILE A 40 -14.75 4.85 1.73
N ASN A 41 -15.84 5.49 2.13
CA ASN A 41 -17.23 5.04 1.93
C ASN A 41 -17.48 3.57 2.33
N ASN A 42 -16.77 3.09 3.33
CA ASN A 42 -16.90 1.74 3.88
C ASN A 42 -16.65 0.56 2.92
N LYS A 43 -16.23 0.82 1.68
CA LYS A 43 -16.06 -0.20 0.63
C LYS A 43 -14.66 -0.20 0.02
N GLU A 44 -14.01 0.95 -0.04
CA GLU A 44 -12.73 1.12 -0.73
C GLU A 44 -11.63 1.47 0.25
N TRP A 45 -10.47 0.84 0.07
CA TRP A 45 -9.25 1.22 0.77
C TRP A 45 -8.41 2.09 -0.16
N ARG A 46 -8.03 3.25 0.36
CA ARG A 46 -7.16 4.23 -0.30
C ARG A 46 -5.89 4.36 0.52
N VAL A 47 -4.77 4.09 -0.13
CA VAL A 47 -3.44 4.21 0.46
C VAL A 47 -2.70 5.32 -0.25
N SER A 48 -2.19 6.28 0.51
CA SER A 48 -1.34 7.32 -0.07
C SER A 48 0.01 6.72 -0.45
N ARG A 49 0.59 7.17 -1.56
CA ARG A 49 1.93 6.72 -1.97
C ARG A 49 2.98 6.89 -0.87
N ALA A 50 2.91 7.97 -0.10
CA ALA A 50 3.78 8.19 1.06
C ALA A 50 3.66 7.08 2.12
N ALA A 51 2.45 6.60 2.41
CA ALA A 51 2.22 5.52 3.37
C ALA A 51 2.76 4.18 2.86
N LEU A 52 2.61 3.90 1.56
CA LEU A 52 3.23 2.71 0.96
C LEU A 52 4.76 2.81 1.00
N GLN A 53 5.30 3.98 0.69
CA GLN A 53 6.75 4.21 0.70
C GLN A 53 7.34 4.07 2.11
N ASP A 54 6.67 4.61 3.14
CA ASP A 54 7.03 4.43 4.55
C ASP A 54 6.99 2.96 4.96
N TYR A 55 5.97 2.21 4.52
CA TYR A 55 5.91 0.77 4.74
C TYR A 55 7.06 0.03 4.07
N LEU A 56 7.37 0.35 2.81
CA LEU A 56 8.49 -0.23 2.09
C LEU A 56 9.82 0.12 2.76
N ASP A 57 9.99 1.35 3.24
CA ASP A 57 11.19 1.77 3.97
C ASP A 57 11.33 0.99 5.30
N ARG A 58 10.27 0.94 6.11
CA ARG A 58 10.22 0.17 7.37
C ARG A 58 10.47 -1.33 7.18
N THR A 59 9.99 -1.91 6.08
CA THR A 59 10.18 -3.33 5.79
C THR A 59 11.49 -3.62 5.10
N SER A 60 11.99 -2.70 4.27
CA SER A 60 13.29 -2.80 3.60
C SER A 60 14.45 -2.59 4.57
N ASN A 61 14.27 -1.80 5.63
CA ASN A 61 15.28 -1.61 6.68
C ASN A 61 15.26 -2.71 7.76
N LYS A 62 14.64 -3.86 7.49
CA LYS A 62 14.92 -5.09 8.25
C LYS A 62 16.09 -5.83 7.61
N PRO A 63 17.32 -5.77 8.16
CA PRO A 63 18.38 -6.70 7.80
C PRO A 63 18.00 -8.08 8.34
N GLY A 64 17.22 -8.88 7.60
CA GLY A 64 16.72 -10.13 8.18
C GLY A 64 15.75 -10.96 7.36
N SER A 65 16.05 -11.20 6.08
CA SER A 65 15.72 -12.49 5.47
C SER A 65 17.02 -13.06 4.90
N LYS A 66 17.91 -13.51 5.79
CA LYS A 66 18.87 -14.55 5.41
C LYS A 66 18.04 -15.83 5.21
N GLN A 67 17.94 -16.29 3.98
CA GLN A 67 17.74 -17.71 3.69
C GLN A 67 19.10 -18.38 3.60
#